data_AF-A0A2R6D3P0-F1
#
_entry.id   AF-A0A2R6D3P0-F1
#
_cell.length_a   1.000
_cell.length_b   1.000
_cell.length_c   1.000
_cell.angle_alpha   90.00
_cell.angle_beta   90.00
_cell.angle_gamma   90.00
#
_symmetry.space_group_name_H-M   'P 1'
#
loop_
_entity.id
_entity.type
_entity.pdbx_description
1 polymer ?
#
loop_
_entity_poly.entity_id
_entity_poly.type
_entity_poly.pdbx_seq_one_letter_code
_entity_poly.pdbx_strand_id
1 'polypeptide(L)'
;MQNVKGTAPLAAGPGREYFTEQYQEEYGNEPGVFTSQAFDATAVCLLANAAVGENDGGAIAQEVRNVANPGGEKVTPDTLGEGLTMAAEGTEIQYVGASSAVDFDENGDLQAATYQYFGFEEGGGIRTIDEIQYS
;
A
#
# COMPACT_ATOMS: atom_id res chain seq x y z
N MET A 1 -24.49 -10.31 19.24
CA MET A 1 -23.97 -9.73 17.98
C MET A 1 -23.40 -10.77 17.01
N GLN A 2 -23.60 -12.08 17.22
CA GLN A 2 -23.04 -13.14 16.37
C GLN A 2 -23.58 -13.16 14.92
N ASN A 3 -24.64 -12.38 14.63
CA ASN A 3 -25.22 -12.22 13.30
C ASN A 3 -24.72 -10.98 12.55
N VAL A 4 -23.79 -10.22 13.14
CA VAL A 4 -23.18 -9.05 12.49
C VAL A 4 -21.92 -9.50 11.76
N LYS A 5 -21.82 -9.09 10.49
CA LYS A 5 -20.70 -9.39 9.62
C LYS A 5 -20.26 -8.12 8.92
N GLY A 6 -19.00 -8.07 8.53
CA GLY A 6 -18.43 -6.93 7.84
C GLY A 6 -17.35 -7.35 6.86
N THR A 7 -16.88 -6.37 6.10
CA THR A 7 -15.73 -6.50 5.21
C THR A 7 -14.71 -5.42 5.52
N ALA A 8 -13.44 -5.74 5.44
CA ALA A 8 -12.34 -4.78 5.60
C ALA A 8 -11.24 -5.11 4.58
N PRO A 9 -10.47 -4.12 4.11
CA PRO A 9 -9.26 -4.40 3.34
C PRO A 9 -8.24 -5.15 4.21
N LEU A 10 -7.47 -6.04 3.60
CA LEU A 10 -6.31 -6.66 4.21
C LEU A 10 -5.03 -6.11 3.61
N ALA A 11 -4.03 -5.89 4.46
CA ALA A 11 -2.66 -5.69 4.02
C ALA A 11 -2.05 -7.05 3.70
N ALA A 12 -1.60 -7.25 2.47
CA ALA A 12 -0.90 -8.46 2.03
C ALA A 12 0.31 -8.11 1.16
N GLY A 13 0.82 -6.89 1.28
CA GLY A 13 1.95 -6.39 0.52
C GLY A 13 3.29 -6.95 1.04
N PRO A 14 4.32 -7.04 0.19
CA PRO A 14 5.64 -7.52 0.59
C PRO A 14 6.31 -6.67 1.69
N GLY A 15 5.97 -5.39 1.80
CA GLY A 15 6.48 -4.49 2.83
C GLY A 15 5.71 -4.52 4.16
N ARG A 16 4.71 -5.41 4.32
CA ARG A 16 3.78 -5.38 5.45
C ARG A 16 4.47 -5.53 6.80
N GLU A 17 5.38 -6.49 6.91
CA GLU A 17 6.04 -6.83 8.18
C GLU A 17 6.84 -5.64 8.69
N TYR A 18 7.76 -5.13 7.86
CA TYR A 18 8.54 -3.92 8.17
C TYR A 18 7.64 -2.73 8.56
N PHE A 19 6.62 -2.43 7.75
CA PHE A 19 5.71 -1.32 8.06
C PHE A 19 5.00 -1.52 9.42
N THR A 20 4.54 -2.75 9.70
CA THR A 20 3.84 -3.06 10.95
C THR A 20 4.77 -2.90 12.15
N GLU A 21 6.01 -3.39 12.06
CA GLU A 21 7.03 -3.23 13.10
C GLU A 21 7.33 -1.76 13.36
N GLN A 22 7.63 -0.98 12.32
CA GLN A 22 7.95 0.44 12.45
C GLN A 22 6.77 1.25 13.01
N TYR A 23 5.54 0.95 12.59
CA TYR A 23 4.35 1.61 13.11
C TYR A 23 4.14 1.30 14.60
N GLN A 24 4.33 0.05 15.02
CA GLN A 24 4.21 -0.34 16.42
C GLN A 24 5.31 0.30 17.28
N GLU A 25 6.53 0.38 16.77
CA GLU A 25 7.65 1.04 17.45
C GLU A 25 7.36 2.53 17.72
N GLU A 26 6.83 3.24 16.73
CA GLU A 26 6.52 4.67 16.84
C GLU A 26 5.26 4.97 17.67
N TYR A 27 4.17 4.23 17.45
CA TYR A 27 2.85 4.54 18.00
C TYR A 27 2.39 3.64 19.15
N GLY A 28 3.16 2.58 19.45
CA GLY A 28 2.86 1.64 20.54
C GLY A 28 1.61 0.78 20.33
N ASN A 29 1.06 0.72 19.12
CA ASN A 29 -0.15 -0.04 18.78
C ASN A 29 -0.06 -0.55 17.33
N GLU A 30 -0.85 -1.57 16.99
CA GLU A 30 -0.90 -2.08 15.61
C GLU A 30 -1.52 -1.07 14.63
N PRO A 31 -1.14 -1.09 13.33
CA PRO A 31 -1.78 -0.29 12.30
C PRO A 31 -3.28 -0.56 12.23
N GLY A 32 -4.06 0.52 12.13
CA GLY A 32 -5.50 0.43 11.91
C GLY A 32 -5.86 0.04 10.48
N VAL A 33 -7.17 -0.17 10.26
CA VAL A 33 -7.72 -0.36 8.91
C VAL A 33 -7.40 0.88 8.06
N PHE A 34 -6.96 0.66 6.82
CA PHE A 34 -6.51 1.68 5.86
C PHE A 34 -5.16 2.36 6.15
N THR A 35 -4.49 2.07 7.28
CA THR A 35 -3.21 2.74 7.62
C THR A 35 -2.11 2.38 6.62
N SER A 36 -1.94 1.09 6.28
CA SER A 36 -0.93 0.66 5.29
C SER A 36 -1.28 1.13 3.88
N GLN A 37 -2.56 1.21 3.52
CA GLN A 37 -3.03 1.71 2.23
C GLN A 37 -2.73 3.21 2.09
N ALA A 38 -2.94 3.99 3.15
CA ALA A 38 -2.60 5.40 3.17
C ALA A 38 -1.08 5.63 3.08
N PHE A 39 -0.29 4.75 3.72
CA PHE A 39 1.17 4.76 3.59
C PHE A 39 1.60 4.51 2.14
N ASP A 40 1.11 3.44 1.51
CA ASP A 40 1.42 3.11 0.11
C ASP A 40 1.04 4.25 -0.84
N ALA A 41 -0.17 4.81 -0.69
CA ALA A 41 -0.61 5.94 -1.51
C ALA A 41 0.29 7.18 -1.35
N THR A 42 0.79 7.42 -0.13
CA THR A 42 1.72 8.52 0.14
C THR A 42 3.08 8.24 -0.47
N ALA A 43 3.61 7.02 -0.33
CA ALA A 43 4.89 6.61 -0.90
C ALA A 43 4.91 6.75 -2.43
N VAL A 44 3.87 6.26 -3.11
CA VAL A 44 3.73 6.41 -4.57
C VAL A 44 3.69 7.87 -4.99
N CYS A 45 2.93 8.71 -4.27
CA CYS A 45 2.86 10.15 -4.56
C CYS A 45 4.22 10.83 -4.42
N LEU A 46 4.98 10.49 -3.36
CA LEU A 46 6.33 11.03 -3.14
C LEU A 46 7.33 10.55 -4.21
N LEU A 47 7.27 9.27 -4.60
CA LEU A 47 8.12 8.72 -5.66
C LEU A 47 7.82 9.35 -7.01
N ALA A 48 6.54 9.52 -7.36
CA ALA A 48 6.12 10.21 -8.57
C ALA A 48 6.58 11.67 -8.59
N ASN A 49 6.47 12.37 -7.45
CA ASN A 49 6.99 13.73 -7.31
C ASN A 49 8.51 13.79 -7.45
N ALA A 50 9.25 12.84 -6.88
CA ALA A 50 10.69 12.76 -7.02
C ALA A 50 11.09 12.54 -8.48
N ALA A 51 10.44 11.62 -9.19
CA ALA A 51 10.68 11.33 -10.61
C ALA A 51 10.41 12.54 -11.53
N VAL A 52 9.36 13.31 -11.23
CA VAL A 52 9.01 14.51 -11.99
C VAL A 52 9.94 15.69 -11.65
N GLY A 53 10.36 15.83 -10.39
CA GLY A 53 11.25 16.90 -9.94
C GLY A 53 10.60 18.28 -9.81
N GLU A 54 9.28 18.39 -9.95
CA GLU A 54 8.50 19.60 -9.75
C GLU A 54 7.17 19.34 -9.03
N ASN A 55 6.65 20.39 -8.38
CA ASN A 55 5.40 20.33 -7.60
C ASN A 55 4.18 20.68 -8.47
N ASP A 56 4.04 20.01 -9.61
CA ASP A 56 2.85 20.11 -10.48
C ASP A 56 1.99 18.85 -10.35
N GLY A 57 0.72 19.03 -9.99
CA GLY A 57 -0.18 17.90 -9.75
C GLY A 57 -0.51 17.10 -11.01
N GLY A 58 -0.53 17.74 -12.19
CA GLY A 58 -0.78 17.06 -13.45
C GLY A 58 0.39 16.18 -13.88
N ALA A 59 1.61 16.68 -13.72
CA ALA A 59 2.83 15.93 -13.99
C ALA A 59 2.98 14.75 -13.03
N ILE A 60 2.79 14.95 -11.73
CA ILE A 60 2.82 13.88 -10.71
C ILE A 60 1.79 12.79 -11.04
N ALA A 61 0.57 13.17 -11.39
CA ALA A 61 -0.50 12.21 -11.70
C ALA A 61 -0.17 11.32 -12.92
N GLN A 62 0.59 11.84 -13.89
CA GLN A 62 1.02 11.06 -15.06
C GLN A 62 2.10 10.03 -14.70
N GLU A 63 2.86 10.27 -13.62
CA GLU A 63 4.00 9.45 -13.23
C GLU A 63 3.65 8.35 -12.22
N VAL A 64 2.48 8.43 -11.55
CA VAL A 64 2.00 7.48 -10.54
C VAL A 64 2.13 6.01 -10.98
N ARG A 65 1.75 5.67 -12.21
CA ARG A 65 1.85 4.28 -12.70
C ARG A 65 3.28 3.87 -13.04
N ASN A 66 4.09 4.80 -13.54
CA ASN A 66 5.47 4.51 -13.92
C ASN A 66 6.33 4.12 -12.71
N VAL A 67 6.09 4.75 -11.55
CA VAL A 67 6.82 4.46 -10.31
C VAL A 67 6.27 3.27 -9.51
N ALA A 68 5.10 2.73 -9.89
CA ALA A 68 4.41 1.71 -9.12
C ALA A 68 4.30 0.37 -9.86
N ASN A 69 4.01 0.41 -11.16
CA ASN A 69 3.80 -0.78 -11.95
C ASN A 69 5.11 -1.54 -12.21
N PRO A 70 5.03 -2.85 -12.53
CA PRO A 70 6.22 -3.68 -12.76
C PRO A 70 7.10 -3.18 -13.91
N GLY A 71 8.43 -3.20 -13.71
CA GLY A 71 9.41 -2.88 -14.76
C GLY A 71 10.76 -2.36 -14.25
N GLY A 72 10.75 -1.67 -13.10
CA GLY A 72 11.93 -1.03 -12.52
C GLY A 72 12.58 -1.73 -11.33
N GLU A 73 13.55 -1.03 -10.73
CA GLU A 73 14.19 -1.44 -9.47
C GLU A 73 13.18 -1.42 -8.34
N LYS A 74 13.11 -2.50 -7.54
CA LYS A 74 12.09 -2.62 -6.51
C LYS A 74 12.39 -1.72 -5.32
N VAL A 75 11.41 -0.89 -4.98
CA VAL A 75 11.41 -0.02 -3.80
C VAL A 75 10.32 -0.50 -2.86
N THR A 76 10.68 -0.77 -1.62
CA THR A 76 9.78 -1.24 -0.56
C THR A 76 9.75 -0.21 0.57
N PRO A 77 8.84 -0.32 1.57
CA PRO A 77 8.82 0.61 2.70
C PRO A 77 10.15 0.80 3.42
N ASP A 78 11.00 -0.23 3.49
CA ASP A 78 12.33 -0.21 4.11
C ASP A 78 13.39 0.50 3.26
N THR A 79 13.24 0.51 1.92
CA THR A 79 14.16 1.17 0.98
C THR A 79 13.61 2.47 0.40
N LEU A 80 12.47 2.95 0.89
CA LEU A 80 11.76 4.12 0.34
C LEU A 80 12.64 5.36 0.21
N GLY A 81 13.52 5.61 1.20
CA GLY A 81 14.45 6.74 1.15
C GLY A 81 15.42 6.67 -0.03
N GLU A 82 15.99 5.50 -0.30
CA GLU A 82 16.85 5.27 -1.46
C GLU A 82 16.05 5.33 -2.76
N GLY A 83 14.83 4.79 -2.75
CA GLY A 83 13.89 4.88 -3.86
C GLY A 83 13.58 6.32 -4.30
N LEU A 84 13.43 7.25 -3.35
CA LEU A 84 13.24 8.68 -3.66
C LEU A 84 14.45 9.27 -4.38
N THR A 85 15.68 8.90 -3.98
CA THR A 85 16.90 9.33 -4.67
C THR A 85 16.96 8.72 -6.07
N MET A 86 16.71 7.41 -6.21
CA MET A 86 16.70 6.73 -7.51
C MET A 86 15.68 7.36 -8.48
N ALA A 87 14.46 7.62 -8.00
CA ALA A 87 13.41 8.27 -8.79
C ALA A 87 13.86 9.67 -9.24
N ALA A 88 14.41 10.49 -8.33
CA ALA A 88 14.91 11.83 -8.66
C ALA A 88 16.09 11.83 -9.65
N GLU A 89 16.87 10.75 -9.69
CA GLU A 89 17.95 10.55 -10.67
C GLU A 89 17.45 9.98 -12.02
N GLY A 90 16.14 9.72 -12.14
CA GLY A 90 15.51 9.19 -13.36
C GLY A 90 15.67 7.69 -13.53
N THR A 91 15.97 6.95 -12.46
CA THR A 91 15.97 5.49 -12.47
C THR A 91 14.54 4.98 -12.53
N GLU A 92 14.27 4.02 -13.41
CA GLU A 92 12.99 3.32 -13.46
C GLU A 92 12.85 2.46 -12.19
N ILE A 93 11.80 2.71 -11.40
CA ILE A 93 11.55 2.03 -10.13
C ILE A 93 10.15 1.41 -10.10
N GLN A 94 9.99 0.40 -9.27
CA GLN A 94 8.72 -0.24 -8.97
C GLN A 94 8.48 -0.19 -7.47
N TYR A 95 7.51 0.59 -7.02
CA TYR A 95 7.09 0.57 -5.62
C TYR A 95 6.31 -0.71 -5.30
N VAL A 96 6.70 -1.39 -4.22
CA VAL A 96 6.09 -2.63 -3.74
C VAL A 96 5.72 -2.41 -2.27
N GLY A 97 4.44 -2.14 -2.03
CA GLY A 97 3.95 -1.55 -0.79
C GLY A 97 3.77 -2.50 0.40
N ALA A 98 3.35 -1.90 1.52
CA ALA A 98 2.96 -2.58 2.73
C ALA A 98 1.57 -3.21 2.63
N SER A 99 0.62 -2.54 1.97
CA SER A 99 -0.74 -3.04 1.82
C SER A 99 -0.89 -3.99 0.64
N SER A 100 -0.18 -3.77 -0.46
CA SER A 100 -0.30 -4.55 -1.69
C SER A 100 0.97 -4.47 -2.55
N ALA A 101 0.95 -5.09 -3.73
CA ALA A 101 1.99 -4.90 -4.74
C ALA A 101 1.92 -3.54 -5.46
N VAL A 102 0.82 -2.79 -5.27
CA VAL A 102 0.59 -1.46 -5.85
C VAL A 102 0.74 -1.44 -7.38
N ASP A 103 0.04 -2.36 -8.04
CA ASP A 103 0.02 -2.49 -9.49
C ASP A 103 -1.32 -1.98 -10.04
N PHE A 104 -1.28 -0.96 -10.89
CA PHE A 104 -2.45 -0.28 -11.44
C PHE A 104 -2.78 -0.74 -12.86
N ASP A 105 -4.06 -0.89 -13.16
CA ASP A 105 -4.55 -1.13 -14.51
C ASP A 105 -4.60 0.15 -15.38
N GLU A 106 -5.14 0.02 -16.58
CA GLU A 106 -5.30 1.15 -17.52
C GLU A 106 -6.28 2.23 -17.03
N ASN A 107 -7.19 1.90 -16.12
CA ASN A 107 -8.17 2.79 -15.51
C ASN A 107 -7.65 3.47 -14.23
N GLY A 108 -6.53 2.99 -13.68
CA GLY A 108 -5.97 3.45 -12.42
C GLY A 108 -6.49 2.69 -11.20
N ASP A 109 -7.17 1.57 -11.41
CA ASP A 109 -7.61 0.65 -10.35
C ASP A 109 -6.47 -0.31 -10.00
N LEU A 110 -6.42 -0.77 -8.74
CA LEU A 110 -5.48 -1.82 -8.36
C LEU A 110 -5.85 -3.13 -9.04
N GLN A 111 -4.88 -3.77 -9.70
CA GLN A 111 -5.06 -5.05 -10.36
C GLN A 111 -5.35 -6.18 -9.37
N ALA A 112 -4.86 -6.09 -8.12
CA ALA A 112 -5.13 -7.07 -7.11
C ALA A 112 -5.37 -6.43 -5.74
N ALA A 113 -6.37 -6.95 -5.02
CA ALA A 113 -6.68 -6.55 -3.65
C ALA A 113 -7.26 -7.72 -2.86
N THR A 114 -6.95 -7.79 -1.57
CA THR A 114 -7.49 -8.80 -0.66
C THR A 114 -8.40 -8.14 0.36
N TYR A 115 -9.60 -8.68 0.53
CA TYR A 115 -10.56 -8.22 1.51
C TYR A 115 -10.86 -9.34 2.51
N GLN A 116 -10.88 -8.99 3.78
CA GLN A 116 -11.39 -9.87 4.83
C GLN A 116 -12.91 -9.79 4.88
N TYR A 117 -13.57 -10.94 4.93
CA TYR A 117 -14.93 -11.08 5.42
C TYR A 117 -14.89 -11.58 6.86
N PHE A 118 -15.47 -10.82 7.79
CA PHE A 118 -15.38 -11.12 9.21
C PHE A 118 -16.73 -11.12 9.92
N GLY A 119 -16.78 -11.79 11.08
CA GLY A 119 -17.92 -11.79 12.00
C GLY A 119 -17.52 -11.41 13.41
N PHE A 120 -18.49 -10.94 14.19
CA PHE A 120 -18.30 -10.64 15.62
C PHE A 120 -18.52 -11.87 16.49
N GLU A 121 -17.60 -12.11 17.43
CA GLU A 121 -17.68 -13.24 18.35
C GLU A 121 -18.50 -12.95 19.62
N GLU A 122 -18.94 -14.01 20.29
CA GLU A 122 -19.59 -13.90 21.60
C GLU A 122 -18.56 -13.51 22.66
N GLY A 123 -18.83 -12.45 23.42
CA GLY A 123 -17.86 -11.87 24.37
C GLY A 123 -17.03 -10.71 23.80
N GLY A 124 -17.19 -10.39 22.51
CA GLY A 124 -16.44 -9.34 21.82
C GLY A 124 -15.28 -9.91 21.01
N GLY A 125 -14.76 -9.11 20.07
CA GLY A 125 -13.71 -9.54 19.14
C GLY A 125 -14.23 -9.82 17.72
N ILE A 126 -13.30 -9.91 16.79
CA ILE A 126 -13.53 -10.12 15.36
C ILE A 126 -12.84 -11.42 14.95
N ARG A 127 -13.55 -12.26 14.19
CA ARG A 127 -13.01 -13.44 13.54
C ARG A 127 -13.08 -13.30 12.02
N THR A 128 -11.97 -13.60 11.37
CA THR A 128 -11.92 -13.86 9.92
C THR A 128 -12.79 -15.08 9.58
N ILE A 129 -13.79 -14.87 8.74
CA ILE A 129 -14.62 -15.93 8.18
C ILE A 129 -14.03 -16.39 6.85
N ASP A 130 -13.62 -15.45 6.00
CA ASP A 130 -13.07 -15.71 4.68
C ASP A 130 -12.15 -14.57 4.22
N GLU A 131 -11.30 -14.85 3.22
CA GLU A 131 -10.49 -13.87 2.52
C GLU A 131 -10.86 -13.88 1.03
N ILE A 132 -11.34 -12.75 0.55
CA ILE A 132 -11.80 -12.55 -0.82
C ILE A 132 -10.67 -11.90 -1.61
N GLN A 133 -10.17 -12.60 -2.62
CA GLN A 133 -9.20 -12.07 -3.57
C GLN A 133 -9.92 -11.44 -4.77
N TYR A 134 -9.55 -10.21 -5.08
CA TYR A 134 -9.85 -9.52 -6.33
C TYR A 134 -8.58 -9.54 -7.18
N SER A 135 -8.72 -9.93 -8.45
CA SER A 135 -7.65 -10.05 -9.46
C SER A 135 -8.23 -9.93 -10.85
#